data_AF-A0A9W8Z4E8-F1
#
_entry.id   AF-A0A9W8Z4E8-F1
#
_cell.length_a   1.000
_cell.length_b   1.000
_cell.length_c   1.000
_cell.angle_alpha   90.00
_cell.angle_beta   90.00
_cell.angle_gamma   90.00
#
_symmetry.space_group_name_H-M   'P 1'
#
loop_
_entity.id
_entity.type
_entity.pdbx_description
1 polymer ?
#
loop_
_entity_poly.entity_id
_entity_poly.type
_entity_poly.pdbx_seq_one_letter_code
_entity_poly.pdbx_strand_id
1 'polypeptide(L)'
;MAPPPTSLYTLSFALALLATLFVAASLRLLAILPNARPQKAQLHARSTTARILVVLGSGGHTHEMLALLRDLDTRKYTQRTYVVSSGDAFSAQRAAAFEKELEEKAAAAQRGARQPTGVQEGVPQIALNGRARANTAGREERPHCVGPEHYSIATIPRARRVHQPLYTTPFSALKTLAAAFGPLLSSRKSAVAPGDVLPDLVVTNGPATAVIIVVAAFVLRFFDVSGAESRGLCRTVYVESFARVKTLSLSGKLLVRVVDRFLVQWKELEGYGGRAEYGGILVG
;
A
#
# COMPACT_ATOMS: atom_id res chain seq x y z
N MET A 1 10.45 31.46 -50.87
CA MET A 1 10.78 32.31 -49.71
C MET A 1 11.29 31.40 -48.60
N ALA A 2 12.57 31.45 -48.26
CA ALA A 2 13.12 30.67 -47.16
C ALA A 2 12.59 31.22 -45.82
N PRO A 3 12.27 30.37 -44.81
CA PRO A 3 11.81 30.85 -43.52
C PRO A 3 12.90 31.73 -42.85
N PRO A 4 12.51 32.76 -42.09
CA PRO A 4 13.47 33.65 -41.44
C PRO A 4 14.36 32.85 -40.48
N PRO A 5 15.66 33.18 -40.36
CA PRO A 5 16.64 32.41 -39.58
C PRO A 5 16.24 32.27 -38.09
N THR A 6 15.47 33.22 -37.56
CA THR A 6 14.90 33.15 -36.21
C THR A 6 13.98 31.93 -36.01
N SER A 7 13.25 31.50 -37.05
CA SER A 7 12.38 30.32 -37.01
C SER A 7 13.14 29.00 -36.92
N LEU A 8 14.39 28.96 -37.41
CA LEU A 8 15.23 27.76 -37.35
C LEU A 8 15.85 27.59 -35.95
N TYR A 9 16.24 28.70 -35.31
CA TYR A 9 16.74 28.69 -33.93
C TYR A 9 15.66 28.36 -32.91
N THR A 10 14.43 28.89 -33.07
CA THR A 10 13.31 28.56 -32.18
C THR A 10 12.93 27.09 -32.27
N LEU A 11 12.89 26.51 -33.48
CA LEU A 11 12.63 25.09 -33.68
C LEU A 11 13.75 24.22 -33.08
N SER A 12 15.01 24.56 -33.33
CA SER A 12 16.16 23.81 -32.81
C SER A 12 16.19 23.83 -31.28
N PHE A 13 15.91 24.99 -30.66
CA PHE A 13 15.79 25.12 -29.21
C PHE A 13 14.64 24.29 -28.65
N ALA A 14 13.46 24.32 -29.28
CA ALA A 14 12.30 23.54 -28.85
C ALA A 14 12.58 22.03 -28.93
N LEU A 15 13.21 21.55 -30.01
CA LEU A 15 13.60 20.15 -30.16
C LEU A 15 14.64 19.74 -29.11
N ALA A 16 15.64 20.58 -28.85
CA ALA A 16 16.63 20.32 -27.81
C ALA A 16 15.98 20.24 -26.42
N LEU A 17 15.05 21.14 -26.10
CA LEU A 17 14.30 21.11 -24.85
C LEU A 17 13.44 19.85 -24.71
N LEU A 18 12.74 19.45 -25.78
CA LEU A 18 11.95 18.21 -25.76
C LEU A 18 12.84 16.98 -25.58
N ALA A 19 14.00 16.93 -26.23
CA ALA A 19 14.95 15.84 -26.07
C ALA A 19 15.53 15.77 -24.65
N THR A 20 15.90 16.90 -24.05
CA THR A 20 16.40 16.93 -22.67
C THR A 20 15.31 16.53 -21.67
N LEU A 21 14.08 17.00 -21.84
CA LEU A 21 12.94 16.58 -21.01
C LEU A 21 12.65 15.09 -21.18
N PHE A 22 12.73 14.55 -22.40
CA PHE A 22 12.53 13.13 -22.66
C PHE A 22 13.61 12.27 -21.99
N VAL A 23 14.88 12.66 -22.08
CA VAL A 23 15.99 11.97 -21.42
C VAL A 23 15.83 12.05 -19.90
N ALA A 24 15.55 13.23 -19.34
CA ALA A 24 15.33 13.40 -17.90
C ALA A 24 14.14 12.56 -17.40
N ALA A 25 13.02 12.56 -18.12
CA ALA A 25 11.85 11.75 -17.81
C ALA A 25 12.17 10.25 -17.88
N SER A 26 12.94 9.82 -18.88
CA SER A 26 13.35 8.42 -19.03
C SER A 26 14.27 7.98 -17.89
N LEU A 27 15.26 8.80 -17.52
CA LEU A 27 16.14 8.53 -16.38
C LEU A 27 15.34 8.49 -15.07
N ARG A 28 14.40 9.42 -14.87
CA ARG A 28 13.50 9.43 -13.70
C ARG A 28 12.63 8.16 -13.65
N LEU A 29 12.07 7.76 -14.79
CA LEU A 29 11.27 6.54 -14.91
C LEU A 29 12.09 5.31 -14.51
N LEU A 30 13.30 5.17 -15.07
CA LEU A 30 14.20 4.06 -14.76
C LEU A 30 14.66 4.05 -13.29
N ALA A 31 14.83 5.22 -12.68
CA ALA A 31 15.21 5.33 -11.27
C ALA A 31 14.08 4.91 -10.30
N ILE A 32 12.82 5.13 -10.67
CA ILE A 32 11.65 4.80 -9.83
C ILE A 32 11.21 3.37 -10.04
N LEU A 33 11.33 2.86 -11.27
CA LEU A 33 10.97 1.49 -11.58
C LEU A 33 11.80 0.54 -10.71
N PRO A 34 11.14 -0.31 -9.91
CA PRO A 34 11.83 -1.13 -8.93
C PRO A 34 12.78 -2.09 -9.63
N ASN A 35 14.06 -2.02 -9.26
CA ASN A 35 15.09 -2.91 -9.77
C ASN A 35 14.77 -4.35 -9.36
N ALA A 36 15.07 -5.33 -10.23
CA ALA A 36 14.71 -6.73 -10.04
C ALA A 36 15.36 -7.38 -8.80
N ARG A 37 16.36 -6.72 -8.20
CA ARG A 37 16.88 -7.14 -6.89
C ARG A 37 15.97 -6.60 -5.80
N PRO A 38 15.42 -7.45 -4.92
CA PRO A 38 14.88 -7.00 -3.65
C PRO A 38 16.06 -6.41 -2.89
N GLN A 39 16.28 -5.10 -3.05
CA GLN A 39 17.17 -4.38 -2.17
C GLN A 39 16.49 -4.52 -0.81
N LYS A 40 17.09 -5.31 0.09
CA LYS A 40 16.74 -5.33 1.51
C LYS A 40 16.57 -3.88 1.85
N ALA A 41 15.32 -3.43 1.99
CA ALA A 41 15.03 -2.02 2.14
C ALA A 41 15.90 -1.59 3.30
N GLN A 42 16.93 -0.78 3.03
CA GLN A 42 17.78 -0.30 4.10
C GLN A 42 16.79 0.36 5.02
N LEU A 43 16.60 -0.24 6.20
CA LEU A 43 15.72 0.21 7.26
C LEU A 43 16.28 1.56 7.71
N HIS A 44 16.13 2.59 6.87
CA HIS A 44 16.16 3.97 7.30
C HIS A 44 15.14 3.99 8.42
N ALA A 45 15.59 4.36 9.62
CA ALA A 45 14.84 4.35 10.87
C ALA A 45 13.45 4.95 10.61
N ARG A 46 12.54 4.09 10.18
CA ARG A 46 11.29 4.54 9.58
C ARG A 46 10.41 4.96 10.72
N SER A 47 9.51 5.91 10.43
CA SER A 47 8.43 6.25 11.35
C SER A 47 7.90 4.97 11.98
N THR A 48 7.97 4.94 13.30
CA THR A 48 7.53 3.78 14.09
C THR A 48 6.03 3.48 13.93
N THR A 49 5.32 4.33 13.17
CA THR A 49 3.94 4.18 12.73
C THR A 49 3.87 4.40 11.22
N ALA A 50 3.05 3.63 10.51
CA ALA A 50 2.93 3.66 9.05
C ALA A 50 1.45 3.79 8.64
N ARG A 51 1.20 4.53 7.57
CA ARG A 51 -0.12 4.61 6.95
C ARG A 51 -0.22 3.62 5.79
N ILE A 52 -1.31 2.85 5.77
CA ILE A 52 -1.59 1.88 4.70
C ILE A 52 -2.88 2.26 3.96
N LEU A 53 -2.82 2.19 2.64
CA LEU A 53 -3.99 2.28 1.76
C LEU A 53 -4.26 0.91 1.17
N VAL A 54 -5.48 0.42 1.33
CA VAL A 54 -5.92 -0.91 0.94
C VAL A 54 -6.98 -0.76 -0.14
N VAL A 55 -6.77 -1.40 -1.29
CA VAL A 55 -7.76 -1.40 -2.37
C VAL A 55 -8.60 -2.65 -2.29
N LEU A 56 -9.90 -2.46 -2.07
CA LEU A 56 -10.88 -3.53 -2.03
C LEU A 56 -11.47 -3.71 -3.44
N GLY A 57 -11.12 -4.83 -4.08
CA GLY A 57 -11.80 -5.29 -5.29
C GLY A 57 -13.21 -5.78 -4.94
N SER A 58 -14.13 -5.79 -5.92
CA SER A 58 -15.51 -6.26 -5.70
C SER A 58 -15.60 -7.78 -5.59
N GLY A 59 -16.45 -8.27 -4.69
CA GLY A 59 -16.78 -9.70 -4.56
C GLY A 59 -15.68 -10.50 -3.85
N GLY A 60 -15.22 -11.61 -4.46
CA GLY A 60 -14.21 -12.48 -3.85
C GLY A 60 -12.90 -11.77 -3.49
N HIS A 61 -12.49 -10.77 -4.28
CA HIS A 61 -11.27 -10.01 -4.02
C HIS A 61 -11.31 -9.21 -2.71
N THR A 62 -12.49 -8.75 -2.27
CA THR A 62 -12.63 -8.10 -0.96
C THR A 62 -12.26 -9.08 0.14
N HIS A 63 -12.77 -10.31 0.05
CA HIS A 63 -12.54 -11.34 1.05
C HIS A 63 -11.06 -11.72 1.10
N GLU A 64 -10.43 -11.93 -0.05
CA GLU A 64 -8.99 -12.20 -0.14
C GLU A 64 -8.16 -11.08 0.52
N MET A 65 -8.52 -9.82 0.27
CA MET A 65 -7.79 -8.68 0.85
C MET A 65 -7.98 -8.58 2.37
N LEU A 66 -9.21 -8.78 2.87
CA LEU A 66 -9.47 -8.75 4.31
C LEU A 66 -8.83 -9.94 5.05
N ALA A 67 -8.79 -11.12 4.43
CA ALA A 67 -8.06 -12.28 4.95
C ALA A 67 -6.57 -11.99 5.08
N LEU A 68 -5.96 -11.38 4.06
CA LEU A 68 -4.56 -10.96 4.08
C LEU A 68 -4.24 -9.94 5.18
N LEU A 69 -5.24 -9.15 5.60
CA LEU A 69 -5.08 -8.13 6.63
C LEU A 69 -5.46 -8.64 8.04
N ARG A 70 -5.93 -9.88 8.19
CA ARG A 70 -6.47 -10.40 9.47
C ARG A 70 -5.52 -10.25 10.64
N ASP A 71 -4.24 -10.43 10.39
CA ASP A 71 -3.16 -10.38 11.38
C ASP A 71 -2.32 -9.09 11.26
N LEU A 72 -2.91 -8.03 10.69
CA LEU A 72 -2.27 -6.72 10.59
C LEU A 72 -2.01 -6.13 11.98
N ASP A 73 -0.75 -5.81 12.28
CA ASP A 73 -0.38 -5.15 13.52
C ASP A 73 -0.86 -3.68 13.54
N THR A 74 -1.93 -3.44 14.29
CA THR A 74 -2.55 -2.11 14.46
C THR A 74 -1.71 -1.12 15.25
N ARG A 75 -0.62 -1.56 15.91
CA ARG A 75 0.33 -0.66 16.60
C ARG A 75 1.31 -0.03 15.62
N LYS A 76 1.64 -0.77 14.55
CA LYS A 76 2.51 -0.31 13.46
C LYS A 76 1.70 0.41 12.39
N TYR A 77 0.59 -0.15 11.95
CA TYR A 77 -0.25 0.43 10.89
C TYR A 77 -1.39 1.25 11.48
N THR A 78 -1.08 2.45 11.96
CA THR A 78 -1.99 3.26 12.80
C THR A 78 -3.09 3.97 12.03
N GLN A 79 -2.95 4.10 10.71
CA GLN A 79 -3.92 4.76 9.83
C GLN A 79 -4.17 3.88 8.61
N ARG A 80 -5.43 3.50 8.40
CA ARG A 80 -5.86 2.56 7.35
C ARG A 80 -6.90 3.22 6.45
N THR A 81 -6.61 3.35 5.16
CA THR A 81 -7.57 3.89 4.19
C THR A 81 -8.03 2.77 3.26
N TYR A 82 -9.31 2.42 3.31
CA TYR A 82 -9.92 1.44 2.42
C TYR A 82 -10.51 2.14 1.20
N VAL A 83 -10.05 1.79 0.01
CA VAL A 83 -10.58 2.30 -1.25
C VAL A 83 -11.55 1.28 -1.83
N VAL A 84 -12.79 1.71 -2.01
CA VAL A 84 -13.89 0.91 -2.57
C VAL A 84 -14.37 1.50 -3.89
N SER A 85 -14.87 0.64 -4.77
CA SER A 85 -15.42 1.07 -6.06
C SER A 85 -16.86 1.58 -5.93
N SER A 86 -17.25 2.52 -6.78
CA SER A 86 -18.61 3.07 -6.83
C SER A 86 -19.64 1.97 -7.12
N GLY A 87 -20.71 1.93 -6.31
CA GLY A 87 -21.73 0.89 -6.40
C GLY A 87 -21.30 -0.46 -5.82
N ASP A 88 -20.31 -0.47 -4.93
CA ASP A 88 -19.89 -1.66 -4.18
C ASP A 88 -20.04 -1.41 -2.67
N ALA A 89 -21.30 -1.27 -2.24
CA ALA A 89 -21.63 -1.02 -0.83
C ALA A 89 -21.25 -2.21 0.07
N PHE A 90 -21.25 -3.43 -0.47
CA PHE A 90 -20.88 -4.63 0.26
C PHE A 90 -19.42 -4.59 0.71
N SER A 91 -18.49 -4.20 -0.17
CA SER A 91 -17.08 -4.04 0.20
C SER A 91 -16.88 -3.00 1.29
N ALA A 92 -17.62 -1.88 1.25
CA ALA A 92 -17.56 -0.86 2.28
C ALA A 92 -18.07 -1.36 3.64
N GLN A 93 -19.18 -2.09 3.66
CA GLN A 93 -19.72 -2.70 4.88
C GLN A 93 -18.76 -3.74 5.46
N ARG A 94 -18.13 -4.56 4.61
CA ARG A 94 -17.12 -5.54 5.03
C ARG A 94 -15.88 -4.88 5.62
N ALA A 95 -15.43 -3.75 5.07
CA ALA A 95 -14.33 -2.97 5.64
C ALA A 95 -14.68 -2.43 7.04
N ALA A 96 -15.88 -1.90 7.23
CA ALA A 96 -16.34 -1.41 8.53
C ALA A 96 -16.48 -2.55 9.56
N ALA A 97 -17.02 -3.70 9.15
CA ALA A 97 -17.13 -4.88 10.00
C ALA A 97 -15.74 -5.42 10.41
N PHE A 98 -14.78 -5.40 9.49
CA PHE A 98 -13.41 -5.83 9.74
C PHE A 98 -12.70 -4.92 10.76
N GLU A 99 -12.87 -3.60 10.68
CA GLU A 99 -12.31 -2.68 11.68
C GLU A 99 -12.94 -2.88 13.07
N LYS A 100 -14.23 -3.20 13.13
CA LYS A 100 -14.88 -3.58 14.39
C LYS A 100 -14.28 -4.86 14.99
N GLU A 101 -14.00 -5.86 14.16
CA GLU A 101 -13.32 -7.10 14.59
C GLU A 101 -11.91 -6.81 15.13
N LEU A 102 -11.16 -5.90 14.49
CA LEU A 102 -9.85 -5.47 15.00
C LEU A 102 -9.96 -4.76 16.36
N GLU A 103 -10.99 -3.93 16.55
CA GLU A 103 -11.27 -3.26 17.81
C GLU A 103 -11.61 -4.27 18.93
N GLU A 104 -12.46 -5.25 18.64
CA GLU A 104 -12.80 -6.33 19.57
C GLU A 104 -11.58 -7.17 19.95
N LYS A 105 -10.73 -7.54 18.97
CA LYS A 105 -9.47 -8.25 19.22
C LYS A 105 -8.51 -7.44 20.09
N ALA A 106 -8.35 -6.15 19.82
CA ALA A 106 -7.51 -5.27 20.62
C ALA A 106 -8.03 -5.13 22.06
N ALA A 107 -9.35 -5.00 22.25
CA ALA A 107 -9.98 -4.97 23.56
C ALA A 107 -9.79 -6.30 24.33
N ALA A 108 -9.93 -7.45 23.65
CA ALA A 108 -9.68 -8.76 24.23
C ALA A 108 -8.21 -8.93 24.68
N ALA A 109 -7.25 -8.49 23.86
CA ALA A 109 -5.82 -8.55 24.19
C ALA A 109 -5.48 -7.71 25.43
N GLN A 110 -6.07 -6.52 25.57
CA GLN A 110 -5.90 -5.67 26.75
C GLN A 110 -6.52 -6.27 28.03
N ARG A 111 -7.65 -6.99 27.91
CA ARG A 111 -8.28 -7.69 29.04
C ARG A 111 -7.45 -8.89 29.49
N GLY A 112 -6.93 -9.68 28.55
CA GLY A 112 -6.07 -10.83 28.85
C GLY A 112 -4.77 -10.44 29.56
N ALA A 113 -4.18 -9.28 29.21
CA ALA A 113 -3.00 -8.75 29.88
C ALA A 113 -3.25 -8.25 31.33
N ARG A 114 -4.51 -7.98 31.71
CA ARG A 114 -4.89 -7.49 33.05
C ARG A 114 -5.25 -8.60 34.05
N GLN A 115 -5.32 -9.86 33.64
CA GLN A 115 -5.44 -10.99 34.57
C GLN A 115 -4.04 -11.44 35.00
N PRO A 116 -3.56 -11.10 36.20
CA PRO A 116 -2.37 -11.76 36.74
C PRO A 116 -2.75 -13.23 36.99
N THR A 117 -1.98 -14.14 36.40
CA THR A 117 -1.95 -15.56 36.77
C THR A 117 -1.91 -15.69 38.28
N GLY A 118 -2.85 -16.48 38.80
CA GLY A 118 -3.08 -16.66 40.22
C GLY A 118 -1.83 -17.06 41.00
N VAL A 119 -1.83 -16.58 42.24
CA VAL A 119 -0.92 -16.89 43.34
C VAL A 119 -0.65 -18.41 43.42
N GLN A 120 0.61 -18.81 43.31
CA GLN A 120 1.10 -20.04 43.95
C GLN A 120 2.09 -19.61 45.04
N GLU A 121 1.70 -19.85 46.29
CA GLU A 121 2.53 -19.68 47.48
C GLU A 121 3.67 -20.71 47.47
N GLY A 122 4.91 -20.25 47.68
CA GLY A 122 6.08 -21.11 47.78
C GLY A 122 7.30 -20.37 48.34
N VAL A 123 7.41 -20.37 49.68
CA VAL A 123 8.59 -20.29 50.57
C VAL A 123 9.72 -19.27 50.26
N PRO A 124 10.11 -18.38 51.20
CA PRO A 124 11.23 -17.46 51.00
C PRO A 124 12.58 -18.16 51.24
N GLN A 125 13.51 -18.04 50.30
CA GLN A 125 14.91 -18.43 50.50
C GLN A 125 15.85 -17.24 50.29
N ILE A 126 16.72 -17.05 51.28
CA ILE A 126 17.57 -15.88 51.51
C ILE A 126 18.73 -15.84 50.51
N ALA A 127 19.06 -14.62 50.07
CA ALA A 127 19.98 -14.25 49.01
C ALA A 127 21.48 -14.59 49.26
N LEU A 128 22.28 -14.65 48.19
CA LEU A 128 23.57 -13.94 48.14
C LEU A 128 24.15 -13.80 46.70
N ASN A 129 24.43 -12.53 46.34
CA ASN A 129 25.46 -12.02 45.42
C ASN A 129 25.44 -12.31 43.90
N GLY A 130 25.32 -11.20 43.14
CA GLY A 130 26.35 -10.87 42.15
C GLY A 130 25.87 -10.39 40.77
N ARG A 131 25.87 -9.06 40.59
CA ARG A 131 25.82 -8.30 39.31
C ARG A 131 24.47 -8.20 38.61
N ALA A 132 23.74 -7.17 39.04
CA ALA A 132 22.76 -6.47 38.26
C ALA A 132 23.35 -6.02 36.91
N ARG A 133 22.92 -6.65 35.82
CA ARG A 133 22.77 -5.97 34.52
C ARG A 133 21.30 -5.67 34.34
N ALA A 134 20.91 -4.50 34.83
CA ALA A 134 19.68 -3.85 34.42
C ALA A 134 19.75 -3.60 32.91
N ASN A 135 19.07 -4.44 32.14
CA ASN A 135 18.70 -4.12 30.76
C ASN A 135 17.35 -4.79 30.41
N THR A 136 16.40 -4.71 31.34
CA THR A 136 14.97 -4.80 31.06
C THR A 136 14.42 -3.38 31.09
N ALA A 137 14.87 -2.56 30.14
CA ALA A 137 14.05 -1.44 29.70
C ALA A 137 12.82 -2.08 29.05
N GLY A 138 11.75 -2.25 29.84
CA GLY A 138 10.46 -2.67 29.34
C GLY A 138 10.10 -1.75 28.19
N ARG A 139 10.10 -2.31 26.98
CA ARG A 139 9.58 -1.62 25.81
C ARG A 139 8.07 -1.57 26.05
N GLU A 140 7.58 -0.48 26.66
CA GLU A 140 6.15 -0.25 26.81
C GLU A 140 5.49 -0.53 25.47
N GLU A 141 4.71 -1.63 25.42
CA GLU A 141 4.03 -2.01 24.21
C GLU A 141 3.02 -0.92 23.88
N ARG A 142 3.14 -0.36 22.68
CA ARG A 142 2.28 0.75 22.26
C ARG A 142 0.82 0.31 22.24
N PRO A 143 -0.11 1.22 22.56
CA PRO A 143 -1.52 0.92 22.46
C PRO A 143 -1.90 0.58 21.01
N HIS A 144 -2.87 -0.31 20.87
CA HIS A 144 -3.47 -0.62 19.57
C HIS A 144 -4.23 0.60 19.03
N CYS A 145 -3.95 1.01 17.79
CA CYS A 145 -4.62 2.11 17.12
C CYS A 145 -5.84 1.58 16.33
N VAL A 146 -6.97 1.42 17.03
CA VAL A 146 -8.25 0.90 16.53
C VAL A 146 -9.37 1.90 16.85
N GLY A 147 -10.41 1.94 16.02
CA GLY A 147 -11.51 2.89 16.17
C GLY A 147 -11.71 3.80 14.94
N PRO A 148 -12.79 4.60 14.92
CA PRO A 148 -13.20 5.41 13.75
C PRO A 148 -12.21 6.51 13.36
N GLU A 149 -11.33 6.93 14.26
CA GLU A 149 -10.24 7.86 14.01
C GLU A 149 -9.02 7.23 13.30
N HIS A 150 -8.94 5.89 13.30
CA HIS A 150 -7.80 5.13 12.77
C HIS A 150 -8.06 4.52 11.39
N TYR A 151 -9.28 4.61 10.87
CA TYR A 151 -9.58 4.19 9.51
C TYR A 151 -10.47 5.16 8.74
N SER A 152 -10.40 5.10 7.42
CA SER A 152 -11.31 5.82 6.53
C SER A 152 -11.69 4.94 5.33
N ILE A 153 -12.90 5.13 4.83
CA ILE A 153 -13.39 4.46 3.63
C ILE A 153 -13.58 5.52 2.55
N ALA A 154 -12.86 5.39 1.44
CA ALA A 154 -12.92 6.28 0.29
C ALA A 154 -13.55 5.57 -0.91
N THR A 155 -14.55 6.21 -1.51
CA THR A 155 -15.23 5.65 -2.70
C THR A 155 -14.69 6.32 -3.97
N ILE A 156 -14.27 5.51 -4.94
CA ILE A 156 -13.83 5.99 -6.25
C ILE A 156 -14.68 5.37 -7.37
N PRO A 157 -14.86 6.04 -8.52
CA PRO A 157 -15.58 5.46 -9.65
C PRO A 157 -14.88 4.18 -10.14
N ARG A 158 -15.67 3.23 -10.68
CA ARG A 158 -15.10 2.02 -11.31
C ARG A 158 -14.33 2.40 -12.57
N ALA A 159 -13.10 1.87 -12.69
CA ALA A 159 -12.26 2.06 -13.87
C ALA A 159 -12.91 1.55 -15.17
N ARG A 160 -13.71 0.47 -15.07
CA ARG A 160 -14.51 -0.08 -16.15
C ARG A 160 -15.83 -0.61 -15.60
N ARG A 161 -16.95 -0.26 -16.25
CA ARG A 161 -18.27 -0.84 -15.93
C ARG A 161 -18.44 -2.20 -16.61
N VAL A 162 -19.28 -3.04 -16.01
CA VAL A 162 -19.69 -4.31 -16.64
C VAL A 162 -20.43 -3.97 -17.94
N HIS A 163 -20.16 -4.71 -19.02
CA HIS A 163 -20.65 -4.46 -20.38
C HIS A 163 -20.18 -3.15 -21.04
N GLN A 164 -19.20 -2.46 -20.47
CA GLN A 164 -18.64 -1.26 -21.11
C GLN A 164 -17.80 -1.62 -22.35
N PRO A 165 -18.04 -0.95 -23.50
CA PRO A 165 -17.20 -1.09 -24.68
C PRO A 165 -15.75 -0.66 -24.41
N LEU A 166 -14.78 -1.34 -25.02
CA LEU A 166 -13.35 -1.08 -24.79
C LEU A 166 -12.94 0.36 -25.13
N TYR A 167 -13.57 1.00 -26.12
CA TYR A 167 -13.21 2.37 -26.53
C TYR A 167 -13.65 3.46 -25.53
N THR A 168 -14.69 3.22 -24.71
CA THR A 168 -15.08 4.18 -23.66
C THR A 168 -14.32 3.96 -22.34
N THR A 169 -13.63 2.83 -22.23
CA THR A 169 -12.88 2.44 -21.03
C THR A 169 -11.79 3.46 -20.66
N PRO A 170 -10.99 4.03 -21.59
CA PRO A 170 -10.00 5.05 -21.27
C PRO A 170 -10.56 6.27 -20.54
N PHE A 171 -11.74 6.76 -20.91
CA PHE A 171 -12.37 7.90 -20.24
C PHE A 171 -12.79 7.58 -18.80
N SER A 172 -13.32 6.37 -18.57
CA SER A 172 -13.69 5.92 -17.22
C SER A 172 -12.46 5.63 -16.37
N ALA A 173 -11.40 5.09 -16.97
CA ALA A 173 -10.12 4.90 -16.34
C ALA A 173 -9.47 6.24 -15.94
N LEU A 174 -9.50 7.26 -16.80
CA LEU A 174 -8.96 8.59 -16.50
C LEU A 174 -9.74 9.29 -15.38
N LYS A 175 -11.08 9.18 -15.39
CA LYS A 175 -11.91 9.67 -14.28
C LYS A 175 -11.55 8.97 -12.95
N THR A 176 -11.28 7.66 -13.01
CA THR A 176 -10.85 6.89 -11.85
C THR A 176 -9.44 7.28 -11.40
N LEU A 177 -8.55 7.58 -12.34
CA LEU A 177 -7.20 8.06 -12.05
C LEU A 177 -7.24 9.41 -11.32
N ALA A 178 -8.03 10.36 -11.84
CA ALA A 178 -8.23 11.65 -11.19
C ALA A 178 -8.79 11.50 -9.78
N ALA A 179 -9.79 10.64 -9.60
CA ALA A 179 -10.38 10.36 -8.29
C ALA A 179 -9.43 9.61 -7.33
N ALA A 180 -8.49 8.82 -7.84
CA ALA A 180 -7.54 8.06 -7.03
C ALA A 180 -6.54 8.96 -6.27
N PHE A 181 -6.26 10.16 -6.79
CA PHE A 181 -5.44 11.14 -6.06
C PHE A 181 -6.11 11.61 -4.77
N GLY A 182 -7.44 11.65 -4.71
CA GLY A 182 -8.19 12.00 -3.50
C GLY A 182 -7.75 11.20 -2.28
N PRO A 183 -7.96 9.87 -2.23
CA PRO A 183 -7.56 9.05 -1.08
C PRO A 183 -6.03 8.95 -0.87
N LEU A 184 -5.23 9.08 -1.94
CA LEU A 184 -3.76 9.06 -1.83
C LEU A 184 -3.22 10.35 -1.18
N LEU A 185 -3.79 11.50 -1.52
CA LEU A 185 -3.38 12.81 -1.02
C LEU A 185 -4.12 13.22 0.26
N SER A 186 -5.30 12.65 0.52
CA SER A 186 -6.10 12.96 1.71
C SER A 186 -5.34 12.54 2.95
N SER A 187 -4.74 13.49 3.65
CA SER A 187 -4.17 13.29 4.98
C SER A 187 -5.27 13.45 6.01
N ARG A 188 -5.59 12.39 6.77
CA ARG A 188 -6.20 12.61 8.07
C ARG A 188 -5.07 13.03 9.00
N LYS A 189 -5.23 14.17 9.68
CA LYS A 189 -4.32 14.65 10.72
C LYS A 189 -4.08 13.51 11.70
N SER A 190 -2.96 12.82 11.54
CA SER A 190 -2.53 11.82 12.51
C SER A 190 -2.09 12.60 13.74
N ALA A 191 -2.69 12.30 14.90
CA ALA A 191 -2.26 12.88 16.18
C ALA A 191 -0.76 12.61 16.48
N VAL A 192 -0.13 11.70 15.72
CA VAL A 192 1.24 11.21 15.92
C VAL A 192 2.26 11.85 14.97
N ALA A 193 1.84 12.50 13.87
CA ALA A 193 2.77 13.17 12.95
C ALA A 193 2.10 14.38 12.23
N PRO A 194 2.55 15.62 12.47
CA PRO A 194 2.00 16.80 11.81
C PRO A 194 2.52 16.87 10.38
N GLY A 195 1.65 16.58 9.40
CA GLY A 195 1.92 16.80 7.98
C GLY A 195 0.91 16.14 7.07
N ASP A 196 0.79 16.65 5.84
CA ASP A 196 0.05 16.02 4.76
C ASP A 196 0.81 14.78 4.26
N VAL A 197 0.70 13.67 5.00
CA VAL A 197 1.51 12.47 4.75
C VAL A 197 0.74 11.51 3.83
N LEU A 198 1.33 11.26 2.66
CA LEU A 198 0.95 10.21 1.74
C LEU A 198 1.02 8.83 2.42
N PRO A 199 0.26 7.83 1.95
CA PRO A 199 0.39 6.47 2.50
C PRO A 199 1.82 5.95 2.32
N ASP A 200 2.37 5.28 3.34
CA ASP A 200 3.65 4.59 3.23
C ASP A 200 3.56 3.39 2.28
N LEU A 201 2.41 2.71 2.32
CA LEU A 201 2.16 1.46 1.64
C LEU A 201 0.76 1.46 1.00
N VAL A 202 0.71 1.03 -0.26
CA VAL A 202 -0.50 0.81 -1.04
C VAL A 202 -0.58 -0.67 -1.36
N VAL A 203 -1.55 -1.38 -0.79
CA VAL A 203 -1.76 -2.81 -1.01
C VAL A 203 -3.01 -3.01 -1.85
N THR A 204 -2.88 -3.76 -2.93
CA THR A 204 -3.94 -3.94 -3.91
C THR A 204 -4.06 -5.39 -4.36
N ASN A 205 -5.28 -5.81 -4.66
CA ASN A 205 -5.60 -7.07 -5.34
C ASN A 205 -6.69 -6.76 -6.38
N GLY A 206 -6.75 -7.57 -7.44
CA GLY A 206 -7.92 -7.66 -8.28
C GLY A 206 -7.88 -6.81 -9.57
N PRO A 207 -9.03 -6.35 -10.07
CA PRO A 207 -9.23 -5.89 -11.45
C PRO A 207 -8.82 -4.42 -11.67
N ALA A 208 -9.21 -3.85 -12.81
CA ALA A 208 -8.73 -2.57 -13.34
C ALA A 208 -8.59 -1.39 -12.35
N THR A 209 -9.48 -1.25 -11.36
CA THR A 209 -9.37 -0.19 -10.35
C THR A 209 -8.06 -0.27 -9.54
N ALA A 210 -7.60 -1.47 -9.21
CA ALA A 210 -6.31 -1.67 -8.52
C ALA A 210 -5.13 -1.17 -9.36
N VAL A 211 -5.14 -1.48 -10.66
CA VAL A 211 -4.15 -0.98 -11.62
C VAL A 211 -4.11 0.53 -11.61
N ILE A 212 -5.27 1.19 -11.70
CA ILE A 212 -5.33 2.66 -11.75
C ILE A 212 -4.78 3.32 -10.48
N ILE A 213 -5.02 2.74 -9.31
CA ILE A 213 -4.45 3.26 -8.05
C ILE A 213 -2.94 3.09 -8.00
N VAL A 214 -2.41 1.96 -8.48
CA VAL A 214 -0.96 1.78 -8.61
C VAL A 214 -0.36 2.81 -9.57
N VAL A 215 -1.01 3.07 -10.71
CA VAL A 215 -0.57 4.12 -11.64
C VAL A 215 -0.61 5.50 -10.97
N ALA A 216 -1.66 5.83 -10.20
CA ALA A 216 -1.72 7.10 -9.47
C ALA A 216 -0.57 7.23 -8.45
N ALA A 217 -0.29 6.16 -7.69
CA ALA A 217 0.84 6.13 -6.75
C ALA A 217 2.19 6.29 -7.46
N PHE A 218 2.36 5.65 -8.63
CA PHE A 218 3.54 5.81 -9.47
C PHE A 218 3.70 7.25 -9.97
N VAL A 219 2.62 7.90 -10.41
CA VAL A 219 2.64 9.31 -10.84
C VAL A 219 3.07 10.22 -9.69
N LEU A 220 2.57 10.01 -8.47
CA LEU A 220 3.01 10.79 -7.30
C LEU A 220 4.51 10.65 -7.04
N ARG A 221 5.05 9.44 -7.19
CA ARG A 221 6.49 9.16 -7.05
C ARG A 221 7.31 9.75 -8.19
N PHE A 222 6.78 9.70 -9.41
CA PHE A 222 7.40 10.28 -10.60
C PHE A 222 7.71 11.77 -10.43
N PHE A 223 6.71 12.54 -9.99
CA PHE A 223 6.83 13.97 -9.74
C PHE A 223 7.31 14.33 -8.34
N ASP A 224 7.64 13.34 -7.50
CA ASP A 224 8.00 13.50 -6.09
C ASP A 224 7.02 14.38 -5.28
N VAL A 225 5.73 14.29 -5.59
CA VAL A 225 4.68 15.08 -4.93
C VAL A 225 4.68 14.77 -3.45
N SER A 226 4.73 15.81 -2.60
CA SER A 226 4.84 15.68 -1.14
C SER A 226 6.03 14.81 -0.66
N GLY A 227 7.08 14.69 -1.47
CA GLY A 227 8.24 13.85 -1.21
C GLY A 227 7.96 12.35 -1.33
N ALA A 228 7.03 11.95 -2.20
CA ALA A 228 6.61 10.56 -2.36
C ALA A 228 7.78 9.58 -2.57
N GLU A 229 8.73 9.89 -3.46
CA GLU A 229 9.89 9.05 -3.71
C GLU A 229 11.01 9.34 -2.71
N SER A 230 11.33 10.62 -2.47
CA SER A 230 12.44 11.02 -1.60
C SER A 230 12.27 10.54 -0.14
N ARG A 231 11.03 10.41 0.34
CA ARG A 231 10.70 9.86 1.66
C ARG A 231 10.33 8.37 1.64
N GLY A 232 10.35 7.74 0.45
CA GLY A 232 10.01 6.33 0.28
C GLY A 232 8.55 5.98 0.58
N LEU A 233 7.63 6.92 0.37
CA LEU A 233 6.19 6.75 0.51
C LEU A 233 5.58 6.13 -0.77
N CYS A 234 4.27 5.89 -0.76
CA CYS A 234 3.50 5.33 -1.87
C CYS A 234 4.10 4.02 -2.41
N ARG A 235 4.73 3.20 -1.56
CA ARG A 235 5.26 1.90 -1.97
C ARG A 235 4.09 0.96 -2.25
N THR A 236 4.17 0.21 -3.33
CA THR A 236 3.06 -0.56 -3.88
C THR A 236 3.31 -2.05 -3.75
N VAL A 237 2.31 -2.77 -3.23
CA VAL A 237 2.28 -4.22 -3.17
C VAL A 237 1.05 -4.69 -3.93
N TYR A 238 1.26 -5.51 -4.94
CA TYR A 238 0.17 -6.20 -5.61
C TYR A 238 0.17 -7.66 -5.20
N VAL A 239 -1.00 -8.15 -4.79
CA VAL A 239 -1.22 -9.55 -4.44
C VAL A 239 -2.13 -10.13 -5.50
N GLU A 240 -1.62 -11.13 -6.23
CA GLU A 240 -2.41 -11.86 -7.21
C GLU A 240 -3.49 -12.69 -6.52
N SER A 241 -4.64 -12.79 -7.18
CA SER A 241 -5.79 -13.52 -6.65
C SER A 241 -5.49 -15.00 -6.48
N PHE A 242 -6.01 -15.59 -5.41
CA PHE A 242 -5.95 -17.01 -5.09
C PHE A 242 -6.52 -17.88 -6.22
N ALA A 243 -7.52 -17.37 -6.96
CA ALA A 243 -8.08 -18.07 -8.11
C ALA A 243 -7.09 -18.26 -9.28
N ARG A 244 -5.95 -17.56 -9.26
CA ARG A 244 -4.91 -17.66 -10.31
C ARG A 244 -3.82 -18.65 -9.92
N VAL A 245 -4.05 -19.91 -10.29
CA VAL A 245 -3.10 -21.01 -10.02
C VAL A 245 -1.96 -21.07 -11.03
N LYS A 246 -2.29 -21.07 -12.33
CA LYS A 246 -1.33 -21.34 -13.41
C LYS A 246 -0.87 -20.11 -14.18
N THR A 247 -1.70 -19.06 -14.23
CA THR A 247 -1.42 -17.86 -15.02
C THR A 247 -1.88 -16.61 -14.31
N LEU A 248 -1.09 -15.53 -14.41
CA LEU A 248 -1.45 -14.22 -13.86
C LEU A 248 -2.74 -13.65 -14.46
N SER A 249 -3.40 -12.79 -13.70
CA SER A 249 -4.47 -11.93 -14.21
C SER A 249 -3.94 -10.92 -15.22
N LEU A 250 -4.83 -10.32 -16.01
CA LEU A 250 -4.43 -9.23 -16.91
C LEU A 250 -3.83 -8.06 -16.12
N SER A 251 -4.43 -7.73 -14.97
CA SER A 251 -3.89 -6.78 -14.00
C SER A 251 -2.49 -7.20 -13.55
N GLY A 252 -2.31 -8.47 -13.14
CA GLY A 252 -1.03 -9.00 -12.70
C GLY A 252 0.06 -8.90 -13.75
N LYS A 253 -0.25 -9.28 -15.01
CA LYS A 253 0.68 -9.16 -16.14
C LYS A 253 1.11 -7.72 -16.40
N LEU A 254 0.22 -6.74 -16.21
CA LEU A 254 0.52 -5.33 -16.37
C LEU A 254 1.36 -4.78 -15.21
N LEU A 255 1.07 -5.22 -13.99
CA LEU A 255 1.65 -4.65 -12.78
C LEU A 255 2.96 -5.29 -12.34
N VAL A 256 3.28 -6.51 -12.77
CA VAL A 256 4.49 -7.26 -12.34
C VAL A 256 5.82 -6.48 -12.51
N ARG A 257 5.90 -5.56 -13.48
CA ARG A 257 7.08 -4.69 -13.68
C ARG A 257 6.95 -3.30 -13.07
N VAL A 258 5.76 -2.91 -12.64
CA VAL A 258 5.45 -1.56 -12.16
C VAL A 258 5.48 -1.48 -10.63
N VAL A 259 4.95 -2.49 -9.94
CA VAL A 259 4.82 -2.48 -8.47
C VAL A 259 6.16 -2.73 -7.79
N ASP A 260 6.31 -2.27 -6.54
CA ASP A 260 7.53 -2.52 -5.75
C ASP A 260 7.66 -4.01 -5.38
N ARG A 261 6.57 -4.62 -4.93
CA ARG A 261 6.50 -6.07 -4.67
C ARG A 261 5.28 -6.70 -5.33
N PHE A 262 5.49 -7.86 -5.92
CA PHE A 262 4.46 -8.64 -6.59
C PHE A 262 4.36 -10.00 -5.92
N LEU A 263 3.28 -10.24 -5.17
CA LEU A 263 3.08 -11.46 -4.40
C LEU A 263 2.14 -12.40 -5.14
N VAL A 264 2.50 -13.68 -5.19
CA VAL A 264 1.68 -14.77 -5.73
C VAL A 264 1.43 -15.82 -4.65
N GLN A 265 0.28 -16.48 -4.73
CA GLN A 265 -0.14 -17.47 -3.73
C GLN A 265 0.14 -18.92 -4.14
N TRP A 266 0.65 -19.13 -5.36
CA TRP A 266 0.94 -20.43 -5.94
C TRP A 266 2.40 -20.49 -6.36
N LYS A 267 3.08 -21.59 -6.05
CA LYS A 267 4.51 -21.76 -6.29
C LYS A 267 4.82 -21.79 -7.79
N GLU A 268 3.88 -22.26 -8.59
CA GLU A 268 3.96 -22.31 -10.06
C GLU A 268 4.11 -20.92 -10.70
N LEU A 269 3.72 -19.86 -9.99
CA LEU A 269 3.83 -18.48 -10.45
C LEU A 269 5.08 -17.77 -9.92
N GLU A 270 5.88 -18.43 -9.08
CA GLU A 270 7.11 -17.88 -8.55
C GLU A 270 8.09 -17.52 -9.69
N GLY A 271 8.73 -16.36 -9.60
CA GLY A 271 9.67 -15.89 -10.61
C GLY A 271 9.01 -15.42 -11.92
N TYR A 272 7.67 -15.43 -12.04
CA TYR A 272 7.00 -14.87 -13.21
C TYR A 272 7.42 -13.41 -13.44
N GLY A 273 7.75 -13.07 -14.68
CA GLY A 273 8.25 -11.74 -15.04
C GLY A 273 9.59 -11.38 -14.40
N GLY A 274 10.30 -12.35 -13.81
CA GLY A 274 11.55 -12.19 -13.07
C GLY A 274 11.38 -11.56 -11.68
N ARG A 275 10.13 -11.40 -11.19
CA ARG A 275 9.84 -10.58 -10.00
C ARG A 275 8.76 -11.12 -9.07
N ALA A 276 7.95 -12.08 -9.50
CA ALA A 276 6.88 -12.61 -8.66
C ALA A 276 7.45 -13.40 -7.46
N GLU A 277 7.02 -13.03 -6.26
CA GLU A 277 7.44 -13.62 -4.99
C GLU A 277 6.33 -14.55 -4.47
N TYR A 278 6.66 -15.82 -4.22
CA TYR A 278 5.71 -16.75 -3.63
C TYR A 278 5.53 -16.44 -2.13
N GLY A 279 4.30 -16.05 -1.76
CA GLY A 279 3.93 -15.70 -0.39
C GLY A 279 3.24 -16.81 0.40
N GLY A 280 2.94 -17.96 -0.23
CA GLY A 280 2.09 -19.00 0.35
C GLY A 280 0.59 -18.74 0.17
N ILE A 281 -0.23 -19.60 0.78
CA ILE A 281 -1.69 -19.41 0.81
C ILE A 281 -1.99 -18.30 1.82
N LEU A 282 -2.43 -17.14 1.30
CA LEU A 282 -2.68 -15.94 2.10
C LEU A 282 -4.17 -15.77 2.48
N VAL A 283 -5.02 -16.67 1.98
CA VAL A 283 -6.46 -16.66 2.17
C VAL A 283 -6.85 -17.97 2.85
N GLY A 284 -7.18 -17.93 4.14
CA GLY A 284 -7.50 -19.10 4.96
C GLY A 284 -8.14 -18.75 6.30
#